data_AF-A0A1H8WBV4-F1
#
_entry.id   AF-A0A1H8WBV4-F1
#
_cell.length_a   1.000
_cell.length_b   1.000
_cell.length_c   1.000
_cell.angle_alpha   90.00
_cell.angle_beta   90.00
_cell.angle_gamma   90.00
#
_symmetry.space_group_name_H-M   'P 1'
#
loop_
_entity.id
_entity.type
_entity.pdbx_description
1 polymer ?
#
loop_
_entity_poly.entity_id
_entity_poly.type
_entity_poly.pdbx_seq_one_letter_code
_entity_poly.pdbx_strand_id
1 'polypeptide(L)'
;MTLQHRWRRPAVMAAATLAALSLTSGVASAGQDGWGAPTPGSDGAGDSYYPQDGNGGYDVADYDLKVGYAPDTHQLTGLQTVSARATQSLSSFDLDLRGLTVDSVKVDGRTAEFSRTGDHELVIKPSRPLFRGQQFRTVIAYHGVPAPIQDPSLGANGWQFGKSGGAFAAGEPKSATTWYPVNDTPRDKATFHLAITVPDEWGVIANGREVGSHKTANGTTHMWAESTPVAPYMTTVAIDKWTFDRQKRQDGTPIVSAFAPGTPDSTKQAEAKLPEILDFLESKFGKYPVDAAGGIFLAEPIGFSLETLSRPIYSGRAGNVDTIVHENAHQWYGDTVAVDHWKDVCLNECFASYAEWLWSQAKDGVDLDAQYLDQVKTASTAFWNGKLYDMGPGNEFTYVYSKGPLALHALSKYMGQAAFDRVLKTWNSLHHNGNASMQEFQHYAESVSHKNLQGFFDAWIYGSGKPADQYLYPGGLKPTA
;
A
#
# COMPACT_ATOMS: atom_id res chain seq x y z
N MET A 1 74.31 37.62 3.95
CA MET A 1 74.27 37.02 2.61
C MET A 1 72.85 37.12 2.09
N THR A 2 72.64 37.96 1.06
CA THR A 2 71.80 37.75 -0.16
C THR A 2 70.60 36.79 -0.07
N LEU A 3 69.38 37.04 -0.60
CA LEU A 3 68.77 38.06 -1.47
C LEU A 3 67.23 37.77 -1.53
N GLN A 4 66.39 38.81 -1.52
CA GLN A 4 65.17 39.07 -2.35
C GLN A 4 64.05 37.99 -2.53
N HIS A 5 62.73 38.28 -2.69
CA HIS A 5 62.03 39.42 -3.26
C HIS A 5 60.52 39.49 -2.86
N ARG A 6 60.09 40.70 -2.46
CA ARG A 6 58.82 41.43 -2.68
C ARG A 6 57.56 40.72 -3.22
N TRP A 7 56.43 40.92 -2.53
CA TRP A 7 55.10 41.06 -3.14
C TRP A 7 54.49 42.41 -2.78
N ARG A 8 54.17 43.21 -3.82
CA ARG A 8 53.54 44.53 -3.73
C ARG A 8 52.03 44.36 -3.89
N ARG A 9 51.24 44.98 -3.01
CA ARG A 9 49.82 45.28 -3.24
C ARG A 9 49.69 46.62 -3.99
N PRO A 10 48.80 46.73 -4.98
CA PRO A 10 48.20 48.01 -5.32
C PRO A 10 46.71 48.01 -4.96
N ALA A 11 46.32 49.06 -4.24
CA ALA A 11 44.95 49.52 -4.15
C ALA A 11 44.51 50.05 -5.52
N VAL A 12 43.29 49.77 -5.93
CA VAL A 12 42.64 50.46 -7.06
C VAL A 12 41.28 50.94 -6.60
N MET A 13 41.09 52.25 -6.78
CA MET A 13 39.94 53.07 -6.43
C MET A 13 38.69 52.66 -7.21
N ALA A 14 37.55 52.73 -6.54
CA ALA A 14 36.22 52.66 -7.14
C ALA A 14 35.94 53.93 -7.95
N ALA A 15 35.56 53.76 -9.21
CA ALA A 15 34.91 54.79 -10.02
C ALA A 15 33.48 54.30 -10.30
N ALA A 16 32.50 54.99 -9.71
CA ALA A 16 31.09 54.77 -9.99
C ALA A 16 30.69 55.56 -11.23
N THR A 17 30.32 54.84 -12.30
CA THR A 17 29.65 55.41 -13.47
C THR A 17 28.20 54.95 -13.49
N LEU A 18 27.30 55.90 -13.24
CA LEU A 18 25.86 55.80 -13.52
C LEU A 18 25.65 55.71 -15.04
N ALA A 19 25.12 54.58 -15.51
CA ALA A 19 24.54 54.46 -16.84
C ALA A 19 23.06 54.11 -16.69
N ALA A 20 22.21 55.09 -16.99
CA ALA A 20 20.77 54.91 -17.12
C ALA A 20 20.49 54.00 -18.32
N LEU A 21 19.95 52.80 -18.08
CA LEU A 21 19.33 51.99 -19.12
C LEU A 21 17.82 52.24 -19.09
N SER A 22 17.38 52.87 -20.17
CA SER A 22 15.99 53.02 -20.60
C SER A 22 15.23 51.70 -20.55
N LEU A 23 14.14 51.69 -19.77
CA LEU A 23 13.07 50.69 -19.80
C LEU A 23 12.40 50.72 -21.18
N THR A 24 12.93 49.96 -22.13
CA THR A 24 12.13 49.50 -23.27
C THR A 24 11.33 48.30 -22.78
N SER A 25 10.01 48.48 -22.73
CA SER A 25 9.00 47.44 -22.56
C SER A 25 9.11 46.41 -23.69
N GLY A 26 10.08 45.52 -23.57
CA GLY A 26 10.07 44.24 -24.25
C GLY A 26 8.97 43.42 -23.62
N VAL A 27 7.82 43.33 -24.29
CA VAL A 27 6.97 42.15 -24.16
C VAL A 27 7.86 41.01 -24.63
N ALA A 28 8.51 40.34 -23.69
CA ALA A 28 9.08 39.04 -23.96
C ALA A 28 7.90 38.18 -24.39
N SER A 29 7.79 37.95 -25.70
CA SER A 29 6.98 36.86 -26.22
C SER A 29 7.59 35.60 -25.61
N ALA A 30 7.02 35.15 -24.50
CA ALA A 30 7.21 33.82 -23.98
C ALA A 30 6.87 32.88 -25.14
N GLY A 31 7.92 32.35 -25.78
CA GLY A 31 7.77 31.52 -26.94
C GLY A 31 7.25 30.18 -26.47
N GLN A 32 6.03 29.80 -26.90
CA GLN A 32 5.40 28.48 -26.75
C GLN A 32 6.05 27.64 -25.65
N ASP A 33 5.85 28.12 -24.42
CA ASP A 33 6.44 27.58 -23.23
C ASP A 33 6.07 26.09 -23.11
N GLY A 34 6.99 25.24 -22.64
CA GLY A 34 6.88 23.78 -22.54
C GLY A 34 5.78 23.22 -21.61
N TRP A 35 4.64 23.91 -21.54
CA TRP A 35 3.38 23.58 -20.91
C TRP A 35 2.38 23.31 -22.04
N GLY A 36 2.34 22.08 -22.55
CA GLY A 36 1.37 21.70 -23.59
C GLY A 36 -0.05 22.14 -23.24
N ALA A 37 -0.89 22.31 -24.27
CA ALA A 37 -2.30 22.63 -24.10
C ALA A 37 -2.92 21.66 -23.07
N PRO A 38 -3.74 22.13 -22.10
CA PRO A 38 -4.33 21.24 -21.12
C PRO A 38 -5.16 20.13 -21.79
N THR A 39 -4.91 18.88 -21.39
CA THR A 39 -5.61 17.69 -21.89
C THR A 39 -6.27 16.95 -20.73
N PRO A 40 -7.26 16.07 -20.98
CA PRO A 40 -7.73 15.15 -19.95
C PRO A 40 -6.57 14.32 -19.37
N GLY A 41 -6.67 13.98 -18.09
CA GLY A 41 -5.91 12.87 -17.50
C GLY A 41 -6.32 11.53 -18.14
N SER A 42 -5.59 10.46 -17.84
CA SER A 42 -6.01 9.11 -18.25
C SER A 42 -7.03 8.54 -17.27
N ASP A 43 -8.06 7.88 -17.81
CA ASP A 43 -9.15 7.15 -17.15
C ASP A 43 -8.72 5.73 -16.73
N GLY A 44 -7.49 5.63 -16.24
CA GLY A 44 -6.79 4.39 -15.96
C GLY A 44 -5.34 4.64 -15.55
N ALA A 45 -4.87 3.94 -14.52
CA ALA A 45 -3.47 3.97 -14.10
C ALA A 45 -2.57 3.06 -14.95
N GLY A 46 -3.14 2.24 -15.85
CA GLY A 46 -2.40 1.43 -16.82
C GLY A 46 -1.97 0.04 -16.31
N ASP A 47 -2.64 -0.51 -15.30
CA ASP A 47 -2.47 -1.91 -14.91
C ASP A 47 -3.16 -2.84 -15.91
N SER A 48 -2.50 -3.95 -16.30
CA SER A 48 -3.05 -4.86 -17.30
C SER A 48 -4.20 -5.72 -16.80
N TYR A 49 -4.32 -5.93 -15.49
CA TYR A 49 -5.42 -6.69 -14.89
C TYR A 49 -6.61 -5.81 -14.60
N TYR A 50 -6.36 -4.54 -14.24
CA TYR A 50 -7.38 -3.56 -13.96
C TYR A 50 -7.15 -2.25 -14.75
N PRO A 51 -7.41 -2.27 -16.07
CA PRO A 51 -7.03 -1.16 -16.95
C PRO A 51 -7.80 0.15 -16.70
N GLN A 52 -8.95 0.07 -16.04
CA GLN A 52 -9.80 1.23 -15.70
C GLN A 52 -9.66 1.66 -14.24
N ASP A 53 -8.73 1.08 -13.48
CA ASP A 53 -8.51 1.44 -12.08
C ASP A 53 -7.43 2.48 -11.94
N GLY A 54 -7.66 3.44 -11.04
CA GLY A 54 -6.83 4.60 -10.89
C GLY A 54 -6.78 5.43 -12.16
N ASN A 55 -6.00 6.50 -12.11
CA ASN A 55 -6.11 7.63 -13.00
C ASN A 55 -4.75 8.32 -13.13
N GLY A 56 -4.52 8.96 -14.27
CA GLY A 56 -3.23 9.58 -14.58
C GLY A 56 -3.29 11.10 -14.65
N GLY A 57 -2.10 11.70 -14.71
CA GLY A 57 -1.92 13.13 -14.92
C GLY A 57 -1.87 13.96 -13.64
N TYR A 58 -2.01 13.33 -12.48
CA TYR A 58 -1.78 13.90 -11.16
C TYR A 58 -1.20 12.84 -10.21
N ASP A 59 -0.82 13.29 -9.01
CA ASP A 59 -0.22 12.51 -7.91
C ASP A 59 -0.87 13.02 -6.61
N VAL A 60 -1.50 12.14 -5.83
CA VAL A 60 -2.24 12.52 -4.62
C VAL A 60 -1.31 12.48 -3.42
N ALA A 61 -1.25 13.60 -2.70
CA ALA A 61 -0.48 13.69 -1.47
C ALA A 61 -1.28 13.25 -0.23
N ASP A 62 -2.59 13.58 -0.18
CA ASP A 62 -3.40 13.39 1.02
C ASP A 62 -4.90 13.24 0.71
N TYR A 63 -5.53 12.35 1.47
CA TYR A 63 -6.97 12.21 1.59
C TYR A 63 -7.42 12.59 3.02
N ASP A 64 -8.22 13.65 3.15
CA ASP A 64 -8.87 14.08 4.40
C ASP A 64 -10.38 13.86 4.31
N LEU A 65 -10.87 12.85 5.02
CA LEU A 65 -12.25 12.37 4.97
C LEU A 65 -13.01 12.77 6.22
N LYS A 66 -14.15 13.42 6.03
CA LYS A 66 -15.18 13.58 7.06
C LYS A 66 -16.37 12.72 6.69
N VAL A 67 -16.60 11.66 7.45
CA VAL A 67 -17.62 10.66 7.17
C VAL A 67 -18.66 10.64 8.28
N GLY A 68 -19.93 10.48 7.92
CA GLY A 68 -20.99 10.07 8.83
C GLY A 68 -21.54 8.72 8.40
N TYR A 69 -21.70 7.79 9.34
CA TYR A 69 -22.31 6.48 9.07
C TYR A 69 -23.41 6.18 10.08
N ALA A 70 -24.58 5.78 9.57
CA ALA A 70 -25.75 5.43 10.37
C ALA A 70 -26.07 3.93 10.25
N PRO A 71 -25.63 3.09 11.20
CA PRO A 71 -25.84 1.64 11.21
C PRO A 71 -27.29 1.20 10.91
N ASP A 72 -28.30 1.85 11.48
CA ASP A 72 -29.71 1.45 11.29
C ASP A 72 -30.23 1.61 9.84
N THR A 73 -29.63 2.51 9.07
CA THR A 73 -30.05 2.82 7.69
C THR A 73 -28.99 2.46 6.65
N HIS A 74 -27.80 2.06 7.09
CA HIS A 74 -26.60 1.88 6.29
C HIS A 74 -26.17 3.13 5.49
N GLN A 75 -26.72 4.30 5.81
CA GLN A 75 -26.44 5.53 5.09
C GLN A 75 -25.05 6.04 5.45
N LEU A 76 -24.24 6.27 4.41
CA LEU A 76 -22.98 6.99 4.47
C LEU A 76 -23.16 8.41 3.92
N THR A 77 -22.52 9.37 4.57
CA THR A 77 -22.31 10.74 4.07
C THR A 77 -20.83 11.04 4.14
N GLY A 78 -20.30 11.71 3.12
CA GLY A 78 -18.90 12.05 3.02
C GLY A 78 -18.68 13.48 2.57
N LEU A 79 -17.73 14.15 3.21
CA LEU A 79 -17.11 15.37 2.74
C LEU A 79 -15.61 15.13 2.73
N GLN A 80 -15.08 14.87 1.55
CA GLN A 80 -13.66 14.56 1.35
C GLN A 80 -12.94 15.76 0.79
N THR A 81 -11.69 15.91 1.19
CA THR A 81 -10.68 16.72 0.52
C THR A 81 -9.58 15.83 -0.05
N VAL A 82 -9.29 16.00 -1.33
CA VAL A 82 -8.11 15.43 -1.99
C VAL A 82 -7.10 16.54 -2.21
N SER A 83 -5.87 16.37 -1.75
CA SER A 83 -4.76 17.27 -2.03
C SER A 83 -3.81 16.61 -3.02
N ALA A 84 -3.62 17.20 -4.19
CA ALA A 84 -2.87 16.57 -5.27
C ALA A 84 -1.96 17.57 -6.02
N ARG A 85 -1.03 17.03 -6.80
CA ARG A 85 -0.19 17.78 -7.74
C ARG A 85 -0.41 17.28 -9.15
N ALA A 86 -0.67 18.18 -10.09
CA ALA A 86 -0.76 17.80 -11.49
C ALA A 86 0.62 17.40 -12.04
N THR A 87 0.74 16.23 -12.67
CA THR A 87 1.97 15.74 -13.32
C THR A 87 2.00 16.10 -14.81
N GLN A 88 0.86 16.52 -15.35
CA GLN A 88 0.68 17.16 -16.66
C GLN A 88 -0.24 18.40 -16.56
N SER A 89 -0.42 19.15 -17.65
CA SER A 89 -1.47 20.19 -17.70
C SER A 89 -2.82 19.54 -17.98
N LEU A 90 -3.77 19.68 -17.06
CA LEU A 90 -5.06 18.99 -17.04
C LEU A 90 -6.22 19.91 -17.42
N SER A 91 -7.03 19.50 -18.39
CA SER A 91 -8.37 20.06 -18.65
C SER A 91 -9.46 19.37 -17.83
N SER A 92 -9.24 18.13 -17.42
CA SER A 92 -10.04 17.30 -16.53
C SER A 92 -9.15 16.26 -15.88
N PHE A 93 -9.60 15.69 -14.77
CA PHE A 93 -9.00 14.54 -14.10
C PHE A 93 -10.11 13.73 -13.45
N ASP A 94 -9.79 12.51 -13.05
CA ASP A 94 -10.77 11.50 -12.72
C ASP A 94 -10.44 10.87 -11.36
N LEU A 95 -11.44 10.38 -10.64
CA LEU A 95 -11.31 9.59 -9.41
C LEU A 95 -12.27 8.41 -9.47
N ASP A 96 -12.00 7.37 -8.73
CA ASP A 96 -12.82 6.17 -8.62
C ASP A 96 -13.75 6.27 -7.41
N LEU A 97 -15.04 6.03 -7.62
CA LEU A 97 -16.07 5.92 -6.58
C LEU A 97 -17.15 4.97 -7.05
N ARG A 98 -17.58 3.98 -6.28
CA ARG A 98 -18.60 3.01 -6.68
C ARG A 98 -19.88 3.15 -5.87
N GLY A 99 -21.02 3.12 -6.57
CA GLY A 99 -22.37 3.02 -5.98
C GLY A 99 -22.89 4.25 -5.22
N LEU A 100 -22.03 5.18 -4.82
CA LEU A 100 -22.40 6.39 -4.10
C LEU A 100 -22.72 7.56 -5.04
N THR A 101 -23.57 8.47 -4.56
CA THR A 101 -23.99 9.67 -5.28
C THR A 101 -23.08 10.86 -4.93
N VAL A 102 -22.54 11.53 -5.94
CA VAL A 102 -21.78 12.77 -5.77
C VAL A 102 -22.72 13.97 -5.81
N ASP A 103 -22.73 14.76 -4.75
CA ASP A 103 -23.59 15.93 -4.58
C ASP A 103 -22.94 17.21 -5.14
N SER A 104 -21.63 17.37 -4.92
CA SER A 104 -20.90 18.53 -5.42
C SER A 104 -19.40 18.29 -5.47
N VAL A 105 -18.74 18.97 -6.42
CA VAL A 105 -17.28 18.99 -6.56
C VAL A 105 -16.81 20.45 -6.63
N LYS A 106 -15.76 20.77 -5.86
CA LYS A 106 -15.04 22.05 -5.96
C LYS A 106 -13.55 21.80 -6.14
N VAL A 107 -12.94 22.49 -7.09
CA VAL A 107 -11.47 22.50 -7.29
C VAL A 107 -10.96 23.90 -6.98
N ASP A 108 -10.02 24.00 -6.04
CA ASP A 108 -9.47 25.27 -5.53
C ASP A 108 -10.56 26.27 -5.12
N GLY A 109 -11.60 25.75 -4.44
CA GLY A 109 -12.75 26.52 -3.95
C GLY A 109 -13.78 26.93 -5.01
N ARG A 110 -13.55 26.64 -6.29
CA ARG A 110 -14.49 26.92 -7.39
C ARG A 110 -15.29 25.68 -7.75
N THR A 111 -16.56 25.85 -8.07
CA THR A 111 -17.39 24.76 -8.61
C THR A 111 -16.73 24.15 -9.84
N ALA A 112 -16.69 22.83 -9.90
CA ALA A 112 -16.27 22.05 -11.06
C ALA A 112 -17.48 21.33 -11.66
N GLU A 113 -17.47 21.14 -12.97
CA GLU A 113 -18.38 20.20 -13.62
C GLU A 113 -17.92 18.78 -13.27
N PHE A 114 -18.86 17.85 -13.09
CA PHE A 114 -18.53 16.44 -12.89
C PHE A 114 -19.55 15.53 -13.57
N SER A 115 -19.10 14.34 -13.95
CA SER A 115 -19.95 13.27 -14.50
C SER A 115 -19.50 11.91 -14.02
N ARG A 116 -20.35 10.91 -14.20
CA ARG A 116 -20.11 9.52 -13.83
C ARG A 116 -20.05 8.67 -15.09
N THR A 117 -19.01 7.85 -15.25
CA THR A 117 -18.84 6.94 -16.40
C THR A 117 -18.40 5.56 -15.93
N GLY A 118 -18.69 4.53 -16.73
CA GLY A 118 -18.37 3.15 -16.37
C GLY A 118 -18.94 2.73 -15.01
N ASP A 119 -18.23 1.83 -14.34
CA ASP A 119 -18.66 1.28 -13.05
C ASP A 119 -18.30 2.18 -11.86
N HIS A 120 -17.21 2.95 -11.96
CA HIS A 120 -16.66 3.70 -10.84
C HIS A 120 -16.09 5.09 -11.18
N GLU A 121 -16.00 5.50 -12.43
CA GLU A 121 -15.31 6.75 -12.82
C GLU A 121 -16.06 8.04 -12.43
N LEU A 122 -15.40 8.96 -11.73
CA LEU A 122 -15.80 10.33 -11.43
C LEU A 122 -14.96 11.31 -12.25
N VAL A 123 -15.45 11.68 -13.43
CA VAL A 123 -14.81 12.68 -14.28
C VAL A 123 -15.02 14.07 -13.69
N ILE A 124 -13.95 14.81 -13.41
CA ILE A 124 -13.97 16.16 -12.85
C ILE A 124 -13.34 17.14 -13.82
N LYS A 125 -14.11 18.16 -14.21
CA LYS A 125 -13.67 19.23 -15.09
C LYS A 125 -13.61 20.56 -14.32
N PRO A 126 -12.42 21.01 -13.91
CA PRO A 126 -12.27 22.25 -13.18
C PRO A 126 -12.61 23.46 -14.07
N SER A 127 -13.14 24.52 -13.45
CA SER A 127 -13.47 25.78 -14.16
C SER A 127 -12.26 26.51 -14.76
N ARG A 128 -11.05 26.13 -14.33
CA ARG A 128 -9.77 26.56 -14.89
C ARG A 128 -8.88 25.33 -15.03
N PRO A 129 -8.10 25.22 -16.12
CA PRO A 129 -7.11 24.16 -16.25
C PRO A 129 -6.13 24.14 -15.07
N LEU A 130 -5.65 22.96 -14.72
CA LEU A 130 -4.59 22.77 -13.74
C LEU A 130 -3.28 22.61 -14.51
N PHE A 131 -2.30 23.47 -14.29
CA PHE A 131 -1.04 23.36 -15.03
C PHE A 131 -0.13 22.31 -14.41
N ARG A 132 0.75 21.71 -15.20
CA ARG A 132 1.77 20.78 -14.69
C ARG A 132 2.49 21.37 -13.46
N GLY A 133 2.75 20.56 -12.45
CA GLY A 133 3.36 20.97 -11.20
C GLY A 133 2.46 21.78 -10.26
N GLN A 134 1.28 22.24 -10.68
CA GLN A 134 0.33 22.94 -9.82
C GLN A 134 -0.19 22.00 -8.73
N GLN A 135 -0.15 22.45 -7.49
CA GLN A 135 -0.92 21.84 -6.41
C GLN A 135 -2.36 22.30 -6.49
N PHE A 136 -3.30 21.38 -6.28
CA PHE A 136 -4.72 21.67 -6.27
C PHE A 136 -5.43 20.90 -5.17
N ARG A 137 -6.58 21.44 -4.73
CA ARG A 137 -7.42 20.84 -3.71
C ARG A 137 -8.81 20.59 -4.25
N THR A 138 -9.26 19.35 -4.18
CA THR A 138 -10.60 18.93 -4.63
C THR A 138 -11.44 18.60 -3.41
N VAL A 139 -12.60 19.24 -3.28
CA VAL A 139 -13.57 18.96 -2.22
C VAL A 139 -14.79 18.30 -2.83
N ILE A 140 -15.15 17.13 -2.31
CA ILE A 140 -16.21 16.27 -2.84
C ILE A 140 -17.19 15.98 -1.72
N ALA A 141 -18.46 16.36 -1.92
CA ALA A 141 -19.56 15.94 -1.05
C ALA A 141 -20.32 14.80 -1.73
N TYR A 142 -20.60 13.73 -0.99
CA TYR A 142 -21.24 12.53 -1.51
C TYR A 142 -22.04 11.80 -0.43
N HIS A 143 -22.98 10.97 -0.85
CA HIS A 143 -23.78 10.13 0.05
C HIS A 143 -24.32 8.89 -0.65
N GLY A 144 -24.78 7.93 0.13
CA GLY A 144 -25.50 6.75 -0.36
C GLY A 144 -25.43 5.60 0.63
N VAL A 145 -25.87 4.43 0.19
CA VAL A 145 -25.64 3.16 0.88
C VAL A 145 -24.49 2.47 0.16
N PRO A 146 -23.29 2.38 0.75
CA PRO A 146 -22.17 1.65 0.15
C PRO A 146 -22.54 0.19 -0.10
N ALA A 147 -21.90 -0.41 -1.09
CA ALA A 147 -22.08 -1.83 -1.39
C ALA A 147 -20.72 -2.47 -1.72
N PRO A 148 -20.53 -3.75 -1.38
CA PRO A 148 -19.31 -4.45 -1.73
C PRO A 148 -19.23 -4.70 -3.23
N ILE A 149 -18.00 -4.76 -3.72
CA ILE A 149 -17.66 -5.32 -5.03
C ILE A 149 -17.80 -6.85 -4.93
N GLN A 150 -18.60 -7.45 -5.80
CA GLN A 150 -18.73 -8.89 -5.90
C GLN A 150 -17.83 -9.39 -7.03
N ASP A 151 -16.66 -9.90 -6.69
CA ASP A 151 -15.76 -10.53 -7.64
C ASP A 151 -16.00 -12.05 -7.68
N PRO A 152 -16.23 -12.65 -8.87
CA PRO A 152 -16.46 -14.09 -8.98
C PRO A 152 -15.30 -14.96 -8.50
N SER A 153 -14.06 -14.46 -8.60
CA SER A 153 -12.83 -15.18 -8.26
C SER A 153 -12.32 -14.79 -6.88
N LEU A 154 -12.42 -13.51 -6.52
CA LEU A 154 -11.82 -12.92 -5.31
C LEU A 154 -12.82 -12.67 -4.17
N GLY A 155 -14.12 -12.89 -4.41
CA GLY A 155 -15.17 -12.73 -3.41
C GLY A 155 -15.57 -11.27 -3.17
N ALA A 156 -16.15 -11.02 -1.99
CA ALA A 156 -16.67 -9.71 -1.63
C ALA A 156 -15.56 -8.78 -1.14
N ASN A 157 -15.44 -7.62 -1.78
CA ASN A 157 -14.39 -6.64 -1.53
C ASN A 157 -14.98 -5.24 -1.25
N GLY A 158 -14.29 -4.43 -0.47
CA GLY A 158 -14.73 -3.08 -0.09
C GLY A 158 -15.67 -3.06 1.11
N TRP A 159 -16.62 -2.11 1.10
CA TRP A 159 -17.54 -1.87 2.20
C TRP A 159 -18.56 -3.00 2.38
N GLN A 160 -18.58 -3.56 3.58
CA GLN A 160 -19.42 -4.69 3.96
C GLN A 160 -20.13 -4.41 5.29
N PHE A 161 -21.29 -5.02 5.48
CA PHE A 161 -22.09 -4.88 6.70
C PHE A 161 -21.79 -6.01 7.68
N GLY A 162 -21.47 -5.66 8.92
CA GLY A 162 -21.25 -6.60 10.01
C GLY A 162 -22.57 -7.17 10.54
N LYS A 163 -22.54 -8.38 11.09
CA LYS A 163 -23.74 -9.04 11.64
C LYS A 163 -24.32 -8.32 12.85
N SER A 164 -23.51 -7.50 13.53
CA SER A 164 -23.93 -6.67 14.65
C SER A 164 -24.77 -5.45 14.23
N GLY A 165 -24.82 -5.13 12.93
CA GLY A 165 -25.32 -3.88 12.36
C GLY A 165 -24.21 -2.87 12.01
N GLY A 166 -22.97 -3.19 12.38
CA GLY A 166 -21.79 -2.39 12.06
C GLY A 166 -21.39 -2.45 10.58
N ALA A 167 -20.18 -1.99 10.28
CA ALA A 167 -19.62 -2.07 8.92
C ALA A 167 -18.11 -2.08 8.94
N PHE A 168 -17.49 -2.59 7.88
CA PHE A 168 -16.05 -2.52 7.67
C PHE A 168 -15.73 -2.42 6.17
N ALA A 169 -14.57 -1.84 5.84
CA ALA A 169 -14.03 -1.84 4.49
C ALA A 169 -12.81 -2.77 4.43
N ALA A 170 -12.92 -3.86 3.66
CA ALA A 170 -11.84 -4.82 3.45
C ALA A 170 -11.91 -5.36 2.03
N GLY A 171 -10.79 -5.30 1.31
CA GLY A 171 -10.67 -5.95 0.01
C GLY A 171 -9.36 -5.64 -0.69
N GLU A 172 -8.92 -6.59 -1.50
CA GLU A 172 -7.77 -6.50 -2.38
C GLU A 172 -8.14 -7.24 -3.67
N PRO A 173 -7.91 -6.64 -4.85
CA PRO A 173 -7.11 -5.45 -5.12
C PRO A 173 -7.84 -4.11 -5.01
N LYS A 174 -9.15 -4.12 -4.73
CA LYS A 174 -10.00 -2.92 -4.72
C LYS A 174 -10.86 -2.89 -3.48
N SER A 175 -10.90 -1.75 -2.79
CA SER A 175 -11.75 -1.59 -1.60
C SER A 175 -12.18 -0.15 -1.41
N ALA A 176 -11.23 0.78 -1.52
CA ALA A 176 -11.43 2.21 -1.26
C ALA A 176 -12.59 2.84 -2.05
N THR A 177 -12.69 2.54 -3.34
CA THR A 177 -13.72 3.10 -4.23
C THR A 177 -15.15 2.87 -3.71
N THR A 178 -15.40 1.85 -2.88
CA THR A 178 -16.75 1.57 -2.36
C THR A 178 -17.23 2.56 -1.29
N TRP A 179 -16.36 3.40 -0.73
CA TRP A 179 -16.71 4.28 0.39
C TRP A 179 -16.15 5.71 0.32
N TYR A 180 -15.18 5.99 -0.55
CA TYR A 180 -14.75 7.35 -0.86
C TYR A 180 -14.15 7.50 -2.26
N PRO A 181 -14.27 8.69 -2.90
CA PRO A 181 -13.57 9.02 -4.13
C PRO A 181 -12.04 8.90 -3.99
N VAL A 182 -11.39 8.09 -4.82
CA VAL A 182 -9.96 7.78 -4.66
C VAL A 182 -9.28 7.58 -6.02
N ASN A 183 -7.98 7.77 -6.12
CA ASN A 183 -7.21 7.28 -7.26
C ASN A 183 -6.84 5.81 -7.00
N ASP A 184 -7.70 4.84 -7.31
CA ASP A 184 -7.67 3.44 -6.82
C ASP A 184 -6.61 2.58 -7.51
N THR A 185 -5.34 2.95 -7.35
CA THR A 185 -4.18 2.21 -7.88
C THR A 185 -3.09 2.08 -6.81
N PRO A 186 -2.37 0.94 -6.74
CA PRO A 186 -1.26 0.80 -5.79
C PRO A 186 -0.13 1.81 -6.01
N ARG A 187 -0.04 2.41 -7.21
CA ARG A 187 1.02 3.37 -7.58
C ARG A 187 0.87 4.77 -6.98
N ASP A 188 -0.34 5.19 -6.64
CA ASP A 188 -0.63 6.55 -6.18
C ASP A 188 -0.94 6.51 -4.68
N LYS A 189 0.13 6.41 -3.90
CA LYS A 189 0.06 6.31 -2.45
C LYS A 189 -0.02 7.69 -1.82
N ALA A 190 -0.95 7.87 -0.89
CA ALA A 190 -1.20 9.15 -0.23
C ALA A 190 -1.31 8.99 1.28
N THR A 191 -1.14 10.06 2.05
CA THR A 191 -1.53 10.05 3.47
C THR A 191 -3.05 9.96 3.61
N PHE A 192 -3.52 9.42 4.73
CA PHE A 192 -4.94 9.16 4.95
C PHE A 192 -5.40 9.64 6.33
N HIS A 193 -6.36 10.54 6.35
CA HIS A 193 -6.94 11.12 7.55
C HIS A 193 -8.45 10.90 7.57
N LEU A 194 -8.96 10.33 8.66
CA LEU A 194 -10.37 10.01 8.81
C LEU A 194 -10.93 10.62 10.08
N ALA A 195 -11.97 11.44 9.93
CA ALA A 195 -12.89 11.82 10.99
C ALA A 195 -14.27 11.22 10.69
N ILE A 196 -14.65 10.17 11.41
CA ILE A 196 -15.92 9.47 11.20
C ILE A 196 -16.85 9.61 12.40
N THR A 197 -18.11 9.97 12.13
CA THR A 197 -19.16 10.13 13.13
C THR A 197 -20.12 8.95 13.07
N VAL A 198 -20.32 8.29 14.21
CA VAL A 198 -21.25 7.16 14.40
C VAL A 198 -22.05 7.39 15.68
N PRO A 199 -23.21 6.72 15.86
CA PRO A 199 -23.94 6.77 17.12
C PRO A 199 -23.09 6.31 18.31
N ASP A 200 -23.41 6.81 19.50
CA ASP A 200 -22.54 6.75 20.69
C ASP A 200 -22.20 5.34 21.19
N GLU A 201 -23.01 4.35 20.83
CA GLU A 201 -22.81 2.94 21.19
C GLU A 201 -21.83 2.19 20.28
N TRP A 202 -21.35 2.81 19.20
CA TRP A 202 -20.43 2.22 18.24
C TRP A 202 -18.99 2.72 18.46
N GLY A 203 -18.03 1.81 18.35
CA GLY A 203 -16.61 2.15 18.29
C GLY A 203 -16.10 2.12 16.86
N VAL A 204 -15.01 2.84 16.62
CA VAL A 204 -14.34 2.92 15.30
C VAL A 204 -12.87 2.57 15.47
N ILE A 205 -12.36 1.74 14.56
CA ILE A 205 -10.93 1.52 14.34
C ILE A 205 -10.60 1.72 12.84
N ALA A 206 -9.43 2.31 12.54
CA ALA A 206 -8.98 2.60 11.18
C ALA A 206 -7.44 2.58 11.10
N ASN A 207 -6.87 2.90 9.94
CA ASN A 207 -5.41 2.99 9.75
C ASN A 207 -4.78 4.09 10.63
N GLY A 208 -3.47 3.95 10.86
CA GLY A 208 -2.62 4.93 11.50
C GLY A 208 -2.89 5.11 12.99
N ARG A 209 -2.55 6.28 13.49
CA ARG A 209 -2.66 6.64 14.91
C ARG A 209 -4.08 7.01 15.29
N GLU A 210 -4.51 6.55 16.46
CA GLU A 210 -5.70 7.05 17.14
C GLU A 210 -5.43 8.49 17.63
N VAL A 211 -6.03 9.49 16.96
CA VAL A 211 -5.82 10.91 17.28
C VAL A 211 -6.72 11.33 18.45
N GLY A 212 -7.93 10.79 18.52
CA GLY A 212 -8.87 11.01 19.61
C GLY A 212 -10.32 10.97 19.17
N SER A 213 -11.22 11.40 20.05
CA SER A 213 -12.64 11.48 19.75
C SER A 213 -13.31 12.65 20.47
N HIS A 214 -14.46 13.09 19.95
CA HIS A 214 -15.30 14.10 20.61
C HIS A 214 -16.78 13.87 20.31
N LYS A 215 -17.63 14.32 21.24
CA LYS A 215 -19.09 14.24 21.11
C LYS A 215 -19.61 15.31 20.15
N THR A 216 -20.64 14.96 19.40
CA THR A 216 -21.40 15.84 18.51
C THR A 216 -22.90 15.68 18.79
N ALA A 217 -23.74 16.46 18.12
CA ALA A 217 -25.20 16.29 18.20
C ALA A 217 -25.69 14.96 17.62
N ASN A 218 -24.91 14.32 16.73
CA ASN A 218 -25.31 13.15 15.96
C ASN A 218 -24.59 11.86 16.41
N GLY A 219 -23.84 11.91 17.53
CA GLY A 219 -23.05 10.80 18.05
C GLY A 219 -21.62 11.20 18.36
N THR A 220 -20.68 10.27 18.25
CA THR A 220 -19.25 10.48 18.54
C THR A 220 -18.45 10.50 17.25
N THR A 221 -17.62 11.52 17.08
CA THR A 221 -16.63 11.58 15.99
C THR A 221 -15.31 10.98 16.48
N HIS A 222 -14.83 9.94 15.79
CA HIS A 222 -13.54 9.30 16.01
C HIS A 222 -12.55 9.76 14.93
N MET A 223 -11.33 10.07 15.33
CA MET A 223 -10.29 10.62 14.45
C MET A 223 -9.07 9.70 14.40
N TRP A 224 -8.66 9.35 13.19
CA TRP A 224 -7.52 8.49 12.89
C TRP A 224 -6.65 9.13 11.80
N ALA A 225 -5.34 8.90 11.85
CA ALA A 225 -4.38 9.52 10.93
C ALA A 225 -3.24 8.56 10.58
N GLU A 226 -3.13 8.19 9.32
CA GLU A 226 -2.01 7.46 8.74
C GLU A 226 -1.13 8.45 7.96
N SER A 227 0.05 8.72 8.53
CA SER A 227 1.04 9.65 7.95
C SER A 227 2.03 8.96 7.00
N THR A 228 2.02 7.63 6.97
CA THR A 228 2.75 6.81 6.00
C THR A 228 1.90 6.72 4.73
N PRO A 229 2.42 7.07 3.54
CA PRO A 229 1.65 6.94 2.31
C PRO A 229 1.12 5.51 2.12
N VAL A 230 -0.20 5.38 1.96
CA VAL A 230 -0.95 4.13 1.89
C VAL A 230 -1.52 3.93 0.49
N ALA A 231 -1.45 2.70 -0.01
CA ALA A 231 -2.15 2.34 -1.24
C ALA A 231 -3.67 2.32 -0.96
N PRO A 232 -4.52 2.81 -1.88
CA PRO A 232 -5.97 2.89 -1.70
C PRO A 232 -6.63 1.65 -1.09
N TYR A 233 -6.40 0.45 -1.64
CA TYR A 233 -7.03 -0.78 -1.16
C TYR A 233 -6.72 -1.11 0.31
N MET A 234 -5.59 -0.63 0.83
CA MET A 234 -5.14 -0.81 2.20
C MET A 234 -5.79 0.17 3.19
N THR A 235 -6.51 1.17 2.70
CA THR A 235 -7.31 2.04 3.57
C THR A 235 -8.53 1.28 4.09
N THR A 236 -8.75 1.38 5.39
CA THR A 236 -9.81 0.68 6.10
C THR A 236 -10.44 1.52 7.21
N VAL A 237 -11.67 1.16 7.51
CA VAL A 237 -12.41 1.56 8.69
C VAL A 237 -13.26 0.36 9.11
N ALA A 238 -13.39 0.13 10.41
CA ALA A 238 -14.30 -0.86 10.96
C ALA A 238 -15.07 -0.28 12.16
N ILE A 239 -16.36 -0.53 12.15
CA ILE A 239 -17.37 0.03 13.05
C ILE A 239 -18.10 -1.13 13.70
N ASP A 240 -17.91 -1.33 15.01
CA ASP A 240 -18.57 -2.37 15.78
C ASP A 240 -18.54 -2.03 17.29
N LYS A 241 -19.11 -2.90 18.11
CA LYS A 241 -19.06 -2.87 19.58
C LYS A 241 -17.76 -3.50 20.07
N TRP A 242 -16.64 -2.82 19.77
CA TRP A 242 -15.29 -3.32 19.99
C TRP A 242 -14.93 -3.50 21.47
N THR A 243 -14.17 -4.56 21.76
CA THR A 243 -13.25 -4.58 22.90
C THR A 243 -11.88 -4.13 22.40
N PHE A 244 -11.36 -3.01 22.91
CA PHE A 244 -10.04 -2.52 22.53
C PHE A 244 -8.95 -3.03 23.48
N ASP A 245 -7.81 -3.42 22.89
CA ASP A 245 -6.53 -3.57 23.58
C ASP A 245 -5.56 -2.49 23.08
N ARG A 246 -4.83 -1.88 24.02
CA ARG A 246 -3.90 -0.78 23.74
C ARG A 246 -2.57 -1.07 24.41
N GLN A 247 -1.56 -1.33 23.60
CA GLN A 247 -0.20 -1.58 24.01
C GLN A 247 0.76 -0.55 23.38
N LYS A 248 2.03 -0.65 23.71
CA LYS A 248 3.11 0.12 23.07
C LYS A 248 4.31 -0.78 22.85
N ARG A 249 4.99 -0.58 21.73
CA ARG A 249 6.34 -1.11 21.51
C ARG A 249 7.35 -0.42 22.41
N GLN A 250 8.55 -1.01 22.50
CA GLN A 250 9.65 -0.45 23.30
C GLN A 250 10.09 0.95 22.83
N ASP A 251 9.98 1.22 21.53
CA ASP A 251 10.30 2.53 20.93
C ASP A 251 9.17 3.57 21.08
N GLY A 252 8.05 3.19 21.72
CA GLY A 252 6.89 4.04 21.95
C GLY A 252 5.82 4.00 20.85
N THR A 253 6.02 3.23 19.78
CA THR A 253 5.02 3.03 18.72
C THR A 253 3.73 2.45 19.32
N PRO A 254 2.57 3.10 19.16
CA PRO A 254 1.31 2.61 19.71
C PRO A 254 0.84 1.35 18.98
N ILE A 255 0.35 0.38 19.76
CA ILE A 255 -0.33 -0.81 19.25
C ILE A 255 -1.80 -0.72 19.69
N VAL A 256 -2.74 -0.71 18.75
CA VAL A 256 -4.18 -0.65 19.05
C VAL A 256 -4.90 -1.77 18.32
N SER A 257 -5.50 -2.68 19.07
CA SER A 257 -6.22 -3.81 18.47
C SER A 257 -7.67 -3.79 18.93
N ALA A 258 -8.59 -4.12 18.03
CA ALA A 258 -10.02 -4.16 18.30
C ALA A 258 -10.57 -5.56 18.03
N PHE A 259 -11.31 -6.09 19.01
CA PHE A 259 -11.92 -7.42 18.95
C PHE A 259 -13.43 -7.30 18.90
N ALA A 260 -14.04 -7.89 17.87
CA ALA A 260 -15.48 -7.97 17.76
C ALA A 260 -16.10 -8.75 18.94
N PRO A 261 -17.39 -8.53 19.24
CA PRO A 261 -18.10 -9.37 20.21
C PRO A 261 -17.98 -10.86 19.88
N GLY A 262 -17.55 -11.65 20.87
CA GLY A 262 -17.41 -13.11 20.71
C GLY A 262 -16.07 -13.59 20.15
N THR A 263 -15.09 -12.70 19.93
CA THR A 263 -13.73 -13.14 19.56
C THR A 263 -13.15 -14.11 20.60
N PRO A 264 -12.64 -15.29 20.19
CA PRO A 264 -12.08 -16.28 21.11
C PRO A 264 -10.88 -15.77 21.90
N ASP A 265 -10.70 -16.25 23.13
CA ASP A 265 -9.55 -15.90 23.96
C ASP A 265 -8.23 -16.38 23.35
N SER A 266 -8.23 -17.48 22.59
CA SER A 266 -7.05 -17.94 21.85
C SER A 266 -6.56 -16.93 20.82
N THR A 267 -7.46 -16.19 20.19
CA THR A 267 -7.12 -15.14 19.22
C THR A 267 -6.55 -13.92 19.93
N LYS A 268 -7.15 -13.52 21.07
CA LYS A 268 -6.60 -12.43 21.90
C LYS A 268 -5.21 -12.79 22.45
N GLN A 269 -4.98 -14.06 22.81
CA GLN A 269 -3.67 -14.56 23.25
C GLN A 269 -2.64 -14.59 22.12
N ALA A 270 -3.06 -14.90 20.89
CA ALA A 270 -2.19 -14.79 19.72
C ALA A 270 -1.80 -13.33 19.46
N GLU A 271 -2.77 -12.41 19.46
CA GLU A 271 -2.53 -10.98 19.26
C GLU A 271 -1.71 -10.33 20.38
N ALA A 272 -1.80 -10.82 21.61
CA ALA A 272 -0.95 -10.37 22.70
C ALA A 272 0.56 -10.59 22.42
N LYS A 273 0.92 -11.44 21.44
CA LYS A 273 2.29 -11.64 20.97
C LYS A 273 2.74 -10.65 19.90
N LEU A 274 1.86 -9.77 19.42
CA LEU A 274 2.19 -8.84 18.33
C LEU A 274 3.49 -8.04 18.57
N PRO A 275 3.81 -7.52 19.78
CA PRO A 275 5.09 -6.87 20.01
C PRO A 275 6.31 -7.78 19.70
N GLU A 276 6.26 -9.05 20.10
CA GLU A 276 7.31 -10.04 19.81
C GLU A 276 7.41 -10.36 18.32
N ILE A 277 6.25 -10.48 17.65
CA ILE A 277 6.16 -10.72 16.21
C ILE A 277 6.80 -9.57 15.44
N LEU A 278 6.48 -8.31 15.79
CA LEU A 278 7.06 -7.14 15.15
C LEU A 278 8.57 -7.04 15.38
N ASP A 279 9.06 -7.34 16.59
CA ASP A 279 10.50 -7.35 16.88
C ASP A 279 11.23 -8.45 16.07
N PHE A 280 10.59 -9.61 15.89
CA PHE A 280 11.11 -10.67 15.04
C PHE A 280 11.17 -10.23 13.57
N LEU A 281 10.07 -9.73 13.01
CA LEU A 281 9.98 -9.29 11.62
C LEU A 281 10.99 -8.17 11.34
N GLU A 282 11.14 -7.22 12.27
CA GLU A 282 12.14 -6.16 12.18
C GLU A 282 13.58 -6.71 12.15
N SER A 283 13.87 -7.77 12.90
CA SER A 283 15.18 -8.45 12.84
C SER A 283 15.48 -9.07 11.47
N LYS A 284 14.45 -9.36 10.67
CA LYS A 284 14.53 -9.98 9.33
C LYS A 284 14.46 -8.96 8.20
N PHE A 285 13.60 -7.95 8.31
CA PHE A 285 13.23 -7.06 7.22
C PHE A 285 13.72 -5.61 7.38
N GLY A 286 14.36 -5.31 8.51
CA GLY A 286 14.81 -3.96 8.85
C GLY A 286 13.77 -3.22 9.69
N LYS A 287 14.06 -1.97 10.03
CA LYS A 287 13.24 -1.14 10.94
C LYS A 287 11.76 -1.20 10.54
N TYR A 288 10.87 -1.29 11.53
CA TYR A 288 9.43 -1.19 11.29
C TYR A 288 9.07 0.10 10.56
N PRO A 289 8.35 0.04 9.42
CA PRO A 289 8.29 1.16 8.49
C PRO A 289 7.08 2.09 8.72
N VAL A 290 6.25 1.79 9.73
CA VAL A 290 4.98 2.49 10.02
C VAL A 290 5.01 3.06 11.45
N ASP A 291 4.20 4.07 11.74
CA ASP A 291 4.21 4.80 13.02
C ASP A 291 3.13 4.38 14.04
N ALA A 292 2.32 3.37 13.67
CA ALA A 292 1.35 2.68 14.50
C ALA A 292 1.24 1.20 14.04
N ALA A 293 0.79 0.32 14.93
CA ALA A 293 0.54 -1.09 14.64
C ALA A 293 -0.73 -1.59 15.36
N GLY A 294 -1.19 -2.81 15.07
CA GLY A 294 -2.31 -3.48 15.76
C GLY A 294 -3.14 -4.31 14.79
N GLY A 295 -4.38 -4.62 15.16
CA GLY A 295 -5.25 -5.44 14.31
C GLY A 295 -6.74 -5.24 14.53
N ILE A 296 -7.54 -5.60 13.51
CA ILE A 296 -9.00 -5.59 13.54
C ILE A 296 -9.48 -7.03 13.43
N PHE A 297 -10.04 -7.56 14.51
CA PHE A 297 -10.51 -8.95 14.58
C PHE A 297 -12.03 -8.98 14.40
N LEU A 298 -12.47 -9.23 13.17
CA LEU A 298 -13.87 -9.27 12.78
C LEU A 298 -14.55 -10.55 13.28
N ALA A 299 -15.85 -10.49 13.53
CA ALA A 299 -16.66 -11.69 13.75
C ALA A 299 -17.01 -12.40 12.43
N GLU A 300 -16.94 -11.67 11.32
CA GLU A 300 -17.34 -12.08 9.99
C GLU A 300 -16.29 -13.00 9.35
N PRO A 301 -16.70 -14.20 8.87
CA PRO A 301 -15.82 -15.07 8.10
C PRO A 301 -15.81 -14.64 6.63
N ILE A 302 -15.14 -13.54 6.30
CA ILE A 302 -15.08 -12.98 4.94
C ILE A 302 -14.20 -13.78 3.96
N GLY A 303 -13.56 -14.86 4.43
CA GLY A 303 -12.80 -15.80 3.60
C GLY A 303 -11.30 -15.51 3.49
N PHE A 304 -10.84 -14.34 3.89
CA PHE A 304 -9.43 -13.93 3.89
C PHE A 304 -9.12 -13.01 5.09
N SER A 305 -7.85 -12.91 5.47
CA SER A 305 -7.33 -11.79 6.25
C SER A 305 -6.69 -10.79 5.27
N LEU A 306 -6.52 -9.54 5.69
CA LEU A 306 -6.01 -8.50 4.80
C LEU A 306 -5.02 -7.58 5.52
N GLU A 307 -3.94 -7.25 4.86
CA GLU A 307 -2.77 -6.57 5.38
C GLU A 307 -2.91 -5.06 5.56
N THR A 308 -4.12 -4.50 5.58
CA THR A 308 -4.38 -3.06 5.59
C THR A 308 -3.38 -2.28 6.47
N LEU A 309 -2.64 -1.34 5.86
CA LEU A 309 -1.46 -0.68 6.45
C LEU A 309 -1.70 -0.23 7.90
N SER A 310 -0.73 -0.53 8.79
CA SER A 310 -0.70 -0.34 10.25
C SER A 310 -1.74 -1.14 11.05
N ARG A 311 -2.73 -1.72 10.38
CA ARG A 311 -3.96 -2.19 10.99
C ARG A 311 -4.55 -3.41 10.25
N PRO A 312 -3.85 -4.55 10.13
CA PRO A 312 -4.41 -5.71 9.45
C PRO A 312 -5.77 -6.18 9.98
N ILE A 313 -6.58 -6.73 9.08
CA ILE A 313 -7.90 -7.29 9.35
C ILE A 313 -7.81 -8.82 9.40
N TYR A 314 -8.37 -9.39 10.46
CA TYR A 314 -8.44 -10.83 10.66
C TYR A 314 -9.90 -11.29 10.65
N SER A 315 -10.20 -12.18 9.71
CA SER A 315 -11.54 -12.72 9.48
C SER A 315 -11.91 -13.85 10.43
N GLY A 316 -13.02 -13.70 11.16
CA GLY A 316 -13.60 -14.73 12.01
C GLY A 316 -12.62 -15.38 12.98
N ARG A 317 -12.17 -16.61 12.68
CA ARG A 317 -11.23 -17.38 13.51
C ARG A 317 -9.80 -17.40 12.96
N ALA A 318 -9.50 -16.61 11.94
CA ALA A 318 -8.19 -16.58 11.28
C ALA A 318 -7.09 -15.93 12.13
N GLY A 319 -7.44 -15.21 13.21
CA GLY A 319 -6.48 -14.61 14.15
C GLY A 319 -5.74 -15.64 15.00
N ASN A 320 -4.75 -16.30 14.40
CA ASN A 320 -3.75 -17.15 15.03
C ASN A 320 -2.35 -16.55 14.78
N VAL A 321 -1.31 -17.10 15.41
CA VAL A 321 0.05 -16.52 15.37
C VAL A 321 0.60 -16.47 13.95
N ASP A 322 0.43 -17.52 13.16
CA ASP A 322 1.00 -17.60 11.80
C ASP A 322 0.36 -16.56 10.89
N THR A 323 -0.97 -16.43 10.92
CA THR A 323 -1.67 -15.36 10.19
C THR A 323 -1.21 -13.98 10.66
N ILE A 324 -1.06 -13.75 11.97
CA ILE A 324 -0.59 -12.45 12.48
C ILE A 324 0.84 -12.15 12.02
N VAL A 325 1.70 -13.16 11.90
CA VAL A 325 3.05 -13.02 11.31
C VAL A 325 2.95 -12.66 9.83
N HIS A 326 2.12 -13.35 9.04
CA HIS A 326 1.90 -13.08 7.61
C HIS A 326 1.41 -11.64 7.39
N GLU A 327 0.30 -11.26 8.02
CA GLU A 327 -0.29 -9.93 7.82
C GLU A 327 0.64 -8.78 8.29
N ASN A 328 1.46 -9.02 9.30
CA ASN A 328 2.43 -8.00 9.75
C ASN A 328 3.72 -8.00 8.93
N ALA A 329 4.06 -9.07 8.20
CA ALA A 329 5.17 -9.06 7.27
C ALA A 329 4.89 -8.12 6.08
N HIS A 330 3.63 -8.02 5.67
CA HIS A 330 3.18 -7.13 4.61
C HIS A 330 3.45 -5.64 4.86
N GLN A 331 3.54 -5.23 6.12
CA GLN A 331 3.90 -3.85 6.49
C GLN A 331 5.23 -3.42 5.83
N TRP A 332 6.13 -4.37 5.60
CA TRP A 332 7.32 -4.20 4.76
C TRP A 332 7.06 -4.59 3.29
N TYR A 333 6.55 -5.81 3.06
CA TYR A 333 6.39 -6.42 1.74
C TYR A 333 4.94 -6.36 1.26
N GLY A 334 4.60 -5.28 0.56
CA GLY A 334 3.25 -5.03 0.04
C GLY A 334 2.76 -3.65 0.42
N ASP A 335 2.90 -3.25 1.69
CA ASP A 335 2.34 -1.97 2.13
C ASP A 335 3.28 -0.82 1.86
N THR A 336 4.43 -0.79 2.53
CA THR A 336 5.38 0.32 2.37
C THR A 336 6.17 0.20 1.08
N VAL A 337 6.31 -1.00 0.53
CA VAL A 337 6.74 -1.25 -0.85
C VAL A 337 5.60 -1.96 -1.58
N ALA A 338 4.77 -1.21 -2.29
CA ALA A 338 3.64 -1.76 -3.04
C ALA A 338 4.07 -2.28 -4.41
N VAL A 339 3.24 -3.10 -5.03
CA VAL A 339 3.49 -3.55 -6.40
C VAL A 339 3.36 -2.39 -7.39
N ASP A 340 4.20 -2.37 -8.43
CA ASP A 340 3.99 -1.47 -9.57
C ASP A 340 2.80 -1.93 -10.43
N HIS A 341 2.62 -3.25 -10.55
CA HIS A 341 1.50 -3.88 -11.23
C HIS A 341 1.04 -5.15 -10.51
N TRP A 342 -0.23 -5.51 -10.62
CA TRP A 342 -0.79 -6.69 -9.93
C TRP A 342 -0.19 -8.03 -10.38
N LYS A 343 0.41 -8.08 -11.57
CA LYS A 343 1.23 -9.23 -12.01
C LYS A 343 2.47 -9.48 -11.15
N ASP A 344 2.89 -8.52 -10.33
CA ASP A 344 4.06 -8.57 -9.46
C ASP A 344 3.74 -9.04 -8.02
N VAL A 345 2.47 -9.38 -7.72
CA VAL A 345 1.95 -9.67 -6.35
C VAL A 345 2.71 -10.73 -5.54
N CYS A 346 3.52 -11.59 -6.18
CA CYS A 346 4.45 -12.43 -5.44
C CYS A 346 5.44 -11.64 -4.57
N LEU A 347 5.78 -10.39 -4.93
CA LEU A 347 6.59 -9.51 -4.07
C LEU A 347 5.94 -9.24 -2.71
N ASN A 348 4.61 -9.30 -2.64
CA ASN A 348 3.87 -9.19 -1.39
C ASN A 348 3.78 -10.59 -0.77
N GLU A 349 3.08 -11.46 -1.46
CA GLU A 349 2.52 -12.67 -0.87
C GLU A 349 3.54 -13.80 -0.69
N CYS A 350 4.50 -13.92 -1.62
CA CYS A 350 5.55 -14.91 -1.44
C CYS A 350 6.40 -14.58 -0.20
N PHE A 351 6.64 -13.29 0.07
CA PHE A 351 7.47 -12.84 1.18
C PHE A 351 6.74 -12.92 2.52
N ALA A 352 5.47 -12.54 2.57
CA ALA A 352 4.64 -12.68 3.76
C ALA A 352 4.49 -14.16 4.16
N SER A 353 4.18 -15.06 3.20
CA SER A 353 4.11 -16.49 3.49
C SER A 353 5.46 -17.11 3.86
N TYR A 354 6.56 -16.58 3.33
CA TYR A 354 7.89 -17.00 3.77
C TYR A 354 8.26 -16.48 5.16
N ALA A 355 7.67 -15.37 5.61
CA ALA A 355 7.86 -14.88 6.97
C ALA A 355 7.32 -15.87 8.01
N GLU A 356 6.23 -16.58 7.72
CA GLU A 356 5.73 -17.69 8.54
C GLU A 356 6.79 -18.79 8.70
N TRP A 357 7.43 -19.20 7.60
CA TRP A 357 8.52 -20.20 7.64
C TRP A 357 9.68 -19.73 8.51
N LEU A 358 10.10 -18.47 8.33
CA LEU A 358 11.16 -17.88 9.13
C LEU A 358 10.77 -17.83 10.62
N TRP A 359 9.50 -17.56 10.93
CA TRP A 359 8.98 -17.56 12.29
C TRP A 359 9.00 -18.97 12.89
N SER A 360 8.45 -19.97 12.21
CA SER A 360 8.45 -21.36 12.69
C SER A 360 9.86 -21.91 12.86
N GLN A 361 10.81 -21.55 12.00
CA GLN A 361 12.22 -21.89 12.20
C GLN A 361 12.75 -21.28 13.52
N ALA A 362 12.48 -19.99 13.75
CA ALA A 362 13.04 -19.26 14.87
C ALA A 362 12.37 -19.57 16.22
N LYS A 363 11.08 -19.89 16.21
CA LYS A 363 10.25 -20.03 17.42
C LYS A 363 9.87 -21.47 17.74
N ASP A 364 9.69 -22.28 16.71
CA ASP A 364 9.27 -23.68 16.85
C ASP A 364 10.40 -24.67 16.50
N GLY A 365 11.55 -24.18 16.01
CA GLY A 365 12.72 -24.99 15.68
C GLY A 365 12.55 -25.84 14.41
N VAL A 366 11.66 -25.43 13.51
CA VAL A 366 11.41 -26.16 12.26
C VAL A 366 12.66 -26.15 11.36
N ASP A 367 13.02 -27.33 10.85
CA ASP A 367 14.05 -27.49 9.83
C ASP A 367 13.46 -27.17 8.45
N LEU A 368 13.73 -25.96 7.96
CA LEU A 368 13.22 -25.48 6.68
C LEU A 368 13.77 -26.25 5.48
N ASP A 369 14.98 -26.82 5.57
CA ASP A 369 15.57 -27.58 4.46
C ASP A 369 14.83 -28.91 4.34
N ALA A 370 14.55 -29.57 5.47
CA ALA A 370 13.74 -30.79 5.49
C ALA A 370 12.29 -30.53 5.01
N GLN A 371 11.66 -29.45 5.48
CA GLN A 371 10.33 -29.03 5.03
C GLN A 371 10.30 -28.77 3.52
N TYR A 372 11.27 -28.01 3.01
CA TYR A 372 11.41 -27.73 1.58
C TYR A 372 11.54 -29.02 0.76
N LEU A 373 12.44 -29.93 1.16
CA LEU A 373 12.66 -31.19 0.44
C LEU A 373 11.41 -32.07 0.41
N ASP A 374 10.66 -32.13 1.51
CA ASP A 374 9.40 -32.88 1.57
C ASP A 374 8.33 -32.29 0.64
N GLN A 375 8.17 -30.95 0.65
CA GLN A 375 7.21 -30.29 -0.24
C GLN A 375 7.59 -30.45 -1.71
N VAL A 376 8.88 -30.36 -2.06
CA VAL A 376 9.34 -30.61 -3.44
C VAL A 376 9.07 -32.05 -3.89
N LYS A 377 9.19 -33.01 -2.99
CA LYS A 377 8.95 -34.44 -3.26
C LYS A 377 7.47 -34.75 -3.45
N THR A 378 6.60 -34.10 -2.69
CA THR A 378 5.15 -34.38 -2.66
C THR A 378 4.34 -33.49 -3.60
N ALA A 379 4.89 -32.37 -4.07
CA ALA A 379 4.23 -31.43 -4.97
C ALA A 379 3.78 -32.08 -6.30
N SER A 380 2.52 -31.82 -6.65
CA SER A 380 1.89 -32.32 -7.88
C SER A 380 2.31 -31.55 -9.13
N THR A 381 2.06 -32.11 -10.31
CA THR A 381 2.25 -31.39 -11.58
C THR A 381 1.44 -30.09 -11.65
N ALA A 382 0.22 -30.08 -11.09
CA ALA A 382 -0.64 -28.90 -11.07
C ALA A 382 -0.03 -27.77 -10.25
N PHE A 383 0.60 -28.08 -9.11
CA PHE A 383 1.35 -27.11 -8.31
C PHE A 383 2.50 -26.50 -9.13
N TRP A 384 3.30 -27.34 -9.78
CA TRP A 384 4.45 -26.89 -10.55
C TRP A 384 4.09 -26.02 -11.76
N ASN A 385 2.94 -26.29 -12.39
CA ASN A 385 2.47 -25.52 -13.54
C ASN A 385 2.00 -24.10 -13.17
N GLY A 386 1.77 -23.80 -11.89
CA GLY A 386 1.46 -22.45 -11.42
C GLY A 386 2.62 -21.49 -11.61
N LYS A 387 2.32 -20.27 -12.08
CA LYS A 387 3.30 -19.17 -12.16
C LYS A 387 3.27 -18.34 -10.88
N LEU A 388 4.32 -17.55 -10.64
CA LEU A 388 4.38 -16.57 -9.55
C LEU A 388 4.43 -15.12 -10.06
N TYR A 389 4.51 -14.93 -11.37
CA TYR A 389 4.41 -13.63 -12.03
C TYR A 389 3.49 -13.78 -13.23
N ASP A 390 2.69 -12.75 -13.50
CA ASP A 390 1.74 -12.73 -14.61
C ASP A 390 0.81 -13.97 -14.62
N MET A 391 0.15 -14.20 -13.48
CA MET A 391 -0.82 -15.29 -13.29
C MET A 391 -2.14 -15.08 -14.05
N GLY A 392 -2.35 -13.88 -14.59
CA GLY A 392 -3.57 -13.45 -15.28
C GLY A 392 -4.62 -12.84 -14.33
N PRO A 393 -5.53 -12.00 -14.86
CA PRO A 393 -6.57 -11.35 -14.08
C PRO A 393 -7.46 -12.38 -13.34
N GLY A 394 -7.75 -12.13 -12.06
CA GLY A 394 -8.54 -13.01 -11.19
C GLY A 394 -7.81 -14.27 -10.72
N ASN A 395 -6.51 -14.39 -10.97
CA ASN A 395 -5.66 -15.51 -10.54
C ASN A 395 -4.44 -15.05 -9.73
N GLU A 396 -4.36 -13.76 -9.38
CA GLU A 396 -3.25 -13.08 -8.73
C GLU A 396 -2.79 -13.79 -7.45
N PHE A 397 -3.74 -14.33 -6.69
CA PHE A 397 -3.51 -14.92 -5.37
C PHE A 397 -3.43 -16.45 -5.38
N THR A 398 -3.34 -17.09 -6.55
CA THR A 398 -3.53 -18.56 -6.64
C THR A 398 -2.36 -19.36 -6.09
N TYR A 399 -1.13 -19.02 -6.50
CA TYR A 399 0.06 -19.85 -6.25
C TYR A 399 1.07 -19.21 -5.30
N VAL A 400 0.90 -17.94 -4.98
CA VAL A 400 1.86 -17.14 -4.21
C VAL A 400 2.06 -17.66 -2.79
N TYR A 401 0.99 -18.06 -2.09
CA TYR A 401 1.08 -18.60 -0.73
C TYR A 401 1.74 -19.98 -0.64
N SER A 402 1.65 -20.77 -1.71
CA SER A 402 2.11 -22.16 -1.71
C SER A 402 3.46 -22.32 -2.40
N LYS A 403 3.59 -21.88 -3.66
CA LYS A 403 4.83 -21.98 -4.44
C LYS A 403 5.84 -20.89 -4.07
N GLY A 404 5.37 -19.73 -3.62
CA GLY A 404 6.19 -18.59 -3.21
C GLY A 404 7.23 -18.91 -2.14
N PRO A 405 6.84 -19.42 -0.95
CA PRO A 405 7.81 -19.72 0.10
C PRO A 405 8.85 -20.80 -0.30
N LEU A 406 8.49 -21.78 -1.14
CA LEU A 406 9.48 -22.71 -1.71
C LEU A 406 10.47 -21.98 -2.62
N ALA A 407 9.97 -21.11 -3.51
CA ALA A 407 10.81 -20.34 -4.41
C ALA A 407 11.80 -19.45 -3.64
N LEU A 408 11.33 -18.77 -2.60
CA LEU A 408 12.18 -17.92 -1.74
C LEU A 408 13.18 -18.74 -0.92
N HIS A 409 12.78 -19.91 -0.40
CA HIS A 409 13.70 -20.80 0.28
C HIS A 409 14.81 -21.28 -0.67
N ALA A 410 14.46 -21.75 -1.88
CA ALA A 410 15.42 -22.15 -2.90
C ALA A 410 16.33 -20.98 -3.33
N LEU A 411 15.76 -19.78 -3.47
CA LEU A 411 16.50 -18.56 -3.81
C LEU A 411 17.55 -18.26 -2.75
N SER A 412 17.20 -18.35 -1.47
CA SER A 412 18.13 -18.14 -0.35
C SER A 412 19.35 -19.06 -0.42
N LYS A 413 19.15 -20.33 -0.82
CA LYS A 413 20.22 -21.32 -0.99
C LYS A 413 21.03 -21.08 -2.27
N TYR A 414 20.38 -20.61 -3.34
CA TYR A 414 21.04 -20.32 -4.62
C TYR A 414 21.96 -19.10 -4.53
N MET A 415 21.48 -18.01 -3.90
CA MET A 415 22.27 -16.79 -3.74
C MET A 415 23.24 -16.83 -2.55
N GLY A 416 22.95 -17.67 -1.56
CA GLY A 416 23.66 -17.75 -0.30
C GLY A 416 22.98 -16.90 0.79
N GLN A 417 22.90 -17.45 2.01
CA GLN A 417 22.12 -16.88 3.11
C GLN A 417 22.46 -15.41 3.41
N ALA A 418 23.76 -15.06 3.47
CA ALA A 418 24.18 -13.70 3.79
C ALA A 418 23.71 -12.66 2.76
N ALA A 419 23.70 -13.03 1.46
CA ALA A 419 23.18 -12.15 0.41
C ALA A 419 21.66 -12.03 0.53
N PHE A 420 20.97 -13.14 0.80
CA PHE A 420 19.51 -13.17 0.95
C PHE A 420 19.03 -12.35 2.15
N ASP A 421 19.65 -12.52 3.31
CA ASP A 421 19.35 -11.74 4.51
C ASP A 421 19.59 -10.24 4.27
N ARG A 422 20.62 -9.89 3.49
CA ARG A 422 20.86 -8.50 3.11
C ARG A 422 19.77 -7.96 2.20
N VAL A 423 19.38 -8.72 1.17
CA VAL A 423 18.26 -8.35 0.28
C VAL A 423 17.00 -8.11 1.10
N LEU A 424 16.64 -9.07 1.97
CA LEU A 424 15.44 -8.99 2.80
C LEU A 424 15.37 -7.72 3.67
N LYS A 425 16.51 -7.26 4.18
CA LYS A 425 16.59 -6.05 5.03
C LYS A 425 16.60 -4.75 4.25
N THR A 426 17.27 -4.75 3.10
CA THR A 426 17.63 -3.50 2.40
C THR A 426 16.67 -3.14 1.29
N TRP A 427 15.95 -4.12 0.73
CA TRP A 427 14.91 -3.91 -0.26
C TRP A 427 13.88 -2.87 0.19
N ASN A 428 13.34 -3.03 1.40
CA ASN A 428 12.33 -2.13 1.96
C ASN A 428 12.84 -0.71 2.18
N SER A 429 14.13 -0.54 2.48
CA SER A 429 14.73 0.79 2.63
C SER A 429 14.96 1.48 1.30
N LEU A 430 15.21 0.73 0.22
CA LEU A 430 15.45 1.28 -1.12
C LEU A 430 14.16 1.74 -1.79
N HIS A 431 13.06 1.04 -1.55
CA HIS A 431 11.76 1.31 -2.17
C HIS A 431 10.73 1.88 -1.18
N HIS A 432 11.17 2.38 -0.02
CA HIS A 432 10.30 2.84 1.05
C HIS A 432 9.27 3.88 0.55
N ASN A 433 7.99 3.62 0.83
CA ASN A 433 6.81 4.37 0.39
C ASN A 433 6.61 4.44 -1.12
N GLY A 434 7.32 3.63 -1.90
CA GLY A 434 7.18 3.57 -3.34
C GLY A 434 6.55 2.27 -3.81
N ASN A 435 6.76 2.00 -5.09
CA ASN A 435 6.35 0.81 -5.79
C ASN A 435 7.57 0.05 -6.31
N ALA A 436 7.40 -1.24 -6.56
CA ALA A 436 8.44 -2.06 -7.17
C ALA A 436 7.87 -3.17 -8.05
N SER A 437 8.66 -3.56 -9.04
CA SER A 437 8.41 -4.69 -9.95
C SER A 437 9.28 -5.89 -9.62
N MET A 438 8.84 -7.08 -10.03
CA MET A 438 9.60 -8.32 -9.85
C MET A 438 10.96 -8.25 -10.57
N GLN A 439 11.03 -7.53 -11.70
CA GLN A 439 12.28 -7.33 -12.44
C GLN A 439 13.26 -6.45 -11.66
N GLU A 440 12.81 -5.41 -10.97
CA GLU A 440 13.67 -4.60 -10.10
C GLU A 440 14.19 -5.45 -8.93
N PHE A 441 13.34 -6.29 -8.34
CA PHE A 441 13.76 -7.21 -7.29
C PHE A 441 14.83 -8.19 -7.78
N GLN A 442 14.64 -8.79 -8.95
CA GLN A 442 15.63 -9.67 -9.57
C GLN A 442 16.97 -8.94 -9.73
N HIS A 443 16.98 -7.77 -10.38
CA HIS A 443 18.22 -7.02 -10.61
C HIS A 443 18.90 -6.64 -9.29
N TYR A 444 18.13 -6.28 -8.27
CA TYR A 444 18.69 -5.98 -6.96
C TYR A 444 19.32 -7.21 -6.31
N ALA A 445 18.62 -8.35 -6.32
CA ALA A 445 19.13 -9.62 -5.82
C ALA A 445 20.40 -10.08 -6.55
N GLU A 446 20.49 -9.89 -7.86
CA GLU A 446 21.70 -10.13 -8.67
C GLU A 446 22.85 -9.23 -8.23
N SER A 447 22.58 -7.94 -8.02
CA SER A 447 23.60 -6.97 -7.59
C SER A 447 24.20 -7.30 -6.22
N VAL A 448 23.37 -7.74 -5.27
CA VAL A 448 23.78 -8.08 -3.90
C VAL A 448 24.50 -9.43 -3.84
N SER A 449 24.05 -10.41 -4.64
CA SER A 449 24.61 -11.76 -4.64
C SER A 449 25.81 -11.94 -5.55
N HIS A 450 26.04 -10.99 -6.47
CA HIS A 450 27.04 -11.09 -7.54
C HIS A 450 26.88 -12.34 -8.41
N LYS A 451 25.63 -12.81 -8.58
CA LYS A 451 25.27 -13.96 -9.41
C LYS A 451 24.28 -13.51 -10.48
N ASN A 452 24.33 -14.14 -11.64
CA ASN A 452 23.24 -14.07 -12.61
C ASN A 452 22.09 -14.96 -12.10
N LEU A 453 20.93 -14.36 -11.85
CA LEU A 453 19.74 -15.02 -11.32
C LEU A 453 18.67 -15.23 -12.40
N GLN A 454 18.87 -14.75 -13.63
CA GLN A 454 17.91 -14.89 -14.73
C GLN A 454 17.38 -16.32 -14.86
N GLY A 455 18.26 -17.31 -14.97
CA GLY A 455 17.84 -18.71 -15.12
C GLY A 455 17.07 -19.26 -13.91
N PHE A 456 17.32 -18.74 -12.71
CA PHE A 456 16.56 -19.09 -11.51
C PHE A 456 15.15 -18.47 -11.57
N PHE A 457 15.05 -17.18 -11.87
CA PHE A 457 13.77 -16.46 -11.96
C PHE A 457 12.92 -16.99 -13.11
N ASP A 458 13.52 -17.32 -14.26
CA ASP A 458 12.84 -17.99 -15.36
C ASP A 458 12.23 -19.33 -14.93
N ALA A 459 12.92 -20.10 -14.09
CA ALA A 459 12.44 -21.41 -13.66
C ALA A 459 11.38 -21.34 -12.55
N TRP A 460 11.55 -20.45 -11.58
CA TRP A 460 10.67 -20.38 -10.40
C TRP A 460 9.54 -19.37 -10.51
N ILE A 461 9.83 -18.19 -11.07
CA ILE A 461 8.95 -17.02 -11.01
C ILE A 461 8.15 -16.86 -12.30
N TYR A 462 8.84 -16.74 -13.43
CA TYR A 462 8.24 -16.46 -14.74
C TYR A 462 7.72 -17.72 -15.46
N GLY A 463 8.39 -18.85 -15.24
CA GLY A 463 8.09 -20.12 -15.90
C GLY A 463 6.98 -20.91 -15.21
N SER A 464 6.39 -21.81 -16.01
CA SER A 464 5.55 -22.89 -15.53
C SER A 464 6.31 -24.21 -15.57
N GLY A 465 5.99 -25.11 -14.66
CA GLY A 465 6.59 -26.44 -14.55
C GLY A 465 7.61 -26.55 -13.43
N LYS A 466 8.06 -27.79 -13.20
CA LYS A 466 9.02 -28.10 -12.14
C LYS A 466 10.41 -27.59 -12.57
N PRO A 467 11.08 -26.75 -11.77
CA PRO A 467 12.42 -26.29 -12.07
C PRO A 467 13.40 -27.44 -12.29
N ALA A 468 14.39 -27.25 -13.16
CA ALA A 468 15.48 -28.22 -13.31
C ALA A 468 16.30 -28.34 -12.02
N ASP A 469 16.93 -29.49 -11.78
CA ASP A 469 17.64 -29.84 -10.54
C ASP A 469 18.60 -28.75 -10.04
N GLN A 470 19.25 -28.01 -10.95
CA GLN A 470 20.18 -26.96 -10.56
C GLN A 470 19.53 -25.74 -9.88
N TYR A 471 18.26 -25.47 -10.20
CA TYR A 471 17.46 -24.41 -9.60
C TYR A 471 16.51 -24.96 -8.53
N LEU A 472 16.18 -26.25 -8.59
CA LEU A 472 15.33 -26.94 -7.63
C LEU A 472 16.07 -27.37 -6.36
N TYR A 473 17.32 -27.82 -6.46
CA TYR A 473 18.13 -28.21 -5.30
C TYR A 473 19.44 -27.41 -5.26
N PRO A 474 19.38 -26.08 -5.11
CA PRO A 474 20.58 -25.26 -5.19
C PRO A 474 21.38 -25.24 -3.88
N GLY A 475 22.69 -24.98 -3.99
CA GLY A 475 23.57 -24.82 -2.84
C GLY A 475 23.62 -26.06 -1.94
N GLY A 476 23.44 -25.85 -0.63
CA GLY A 476 23.51 -26.92 0.38
C GLY A 476 22.41 -27.98 0.31
N LEU A 477 21.36 -27.77 -0.50
CA LEU A 477 20.32 -28.77 -0.75
C LEU A 477 20.74 -29.84 -1.76
N LYS A 478 21.79 -29.56 -2.54
CA LYS A 478 22.30 -30.50 -3.53
C LYS A 478 23.09 -31.59 -2.80
N PRO A 479 22.70 -32.88 -2.90
CA PRO A 479 23.49 -33.95 -2.30
C PRO A 479 24.93 -33.90 -2.81
N THR A 480 25.91 -34.15 -1.95
CA THR A 480 27.29 -34.38 -2.41
C THR A 480 27.29 -35.55 -3.38
N ALA A 481 27.74 -35.29 -4.60
CA ALA A 481 27.88 -36.28 -5.67
C ALA A 481 28.85 -37.40 -5.31
#